data_AF-A0A8J2NMJ6-F1
#
_entry.id   AF-A0A8J2NMJ6-F1
#
_cell.length_a   1.000
_cell.length_b   1.000
_cell.length_c   1.000
_cell.angle_alpha   90.00
_cell.angle_beta   90.00
_cell.angle_gamma   90.00
#
_symmetry.space_group_name_H-M   'P 1'
#
loop_
_entity.id
_entity.type
_entity.pdbx_description
1 polymer ?
#
loop_
_entity_poly.entity_id
_entity_poly.type
_entity_poly.pdbx_seq_one_letter_code
_entity_poly.pdbx_strand_id
1 'polypeptide(L)' 'MLPQSLNTLVHRMSSNISEFNLYYRYYYKATDIPTCDAVCRKRILCNIVTPYQKQQTECMHLQTEVDGIVLPMRI' A
#
# COMPACT_ATOMS: atom_id res chain seq x y z
N MET A 1 -2.16 7.34 16.62
CA MET A 1 -2.44 6.00 16.06
C MET A 1 -1.48 5.00 16.69
N LEU A 2 -1.96 3.81 17.04
CA LEU A 2 -1.08 2.73 17.47
C LEU A 2 -0.47 2.03 16.23
N PRO A 3 0.76 1.51 16.30
CA PRO A 3 1.39 0.79 15.18
C PRO A 3 0.53 -0.36 14.63
N GLN A 4 -0.14 -1.10 15.51
CA GLN A 4 -1.04 -2.19 15.12
C GLN A 4 -2.23 -1.71 14.30
N SER A 5 -2.82 -0.56 14.67
CA SER A 5 -3.94 0.02 13.92
C SER A 5 -3.51 0.43 12.51
N LEU A 6 -2.26 0.87 12.33
CA LEU A 6 -1.71 1.17 11.02
C LEU A 6 -1.54 -0.11 10.19
N ASN A 7 -0.97 -1.17 10.75
CA ASN A 7 -0.86 -2.46 10.05
C ASN A 7 -2.23 -2.99 9.62
N THR A 8 -3.22 -3.01 10.52
CA THR A 8 -4.58 -3.44 10.19
C THR A 8 -5.19 -2.61 9.05
N LEU A 9 -4.98 -1.29 9.05
CA LEU A 9 -5.45 -0.43 7.97
C LEU A 9 -4.78 -0.78 6.63
N VAL A 10 -3.48 -1.00 6.62
CA VAL A 10 -2.73 -1.35 5.39
C VAL A 10 -3.20 -2.69 4.80
N HIS A 11 -3.43 -3.71 5.64
CA HIS A 11 -3.98 -5.01 5.21
C HIS A 11 -5.44 -4.93 4.73
N ARG A 12 -6.23 -3.98 5.24
CA ARG A 12 -7.57 -3.72 4.66
C ARG A 12 -7.45 -3.07 3.29
N MET A 13 -6.51 -2.16 3.11
CA MET A 13 -6.29 -1.49 1.82
C MET A 13 -5.64 -2.39 0.76
N SER A 14 -4.90 -3.44 1.15
CA SER A 14 -4.38 -4.43 0.20
C SER A 14 -5.51 -5.26 -0.42
N SER A 15 -6.48 -5.66 0.40
CA SER A 15 -7.60 -6.54 0.01
C SER A 15 -8.85 -5.80 -0.47
N ASN A 16 -9.04 -4.54 -0.11
CA ASN A 16 -10.21 -3.73 -0.48
C ASN A 16 -9.81 -2.45 -1.23
N ILE A 17 -10.08 -2.43 -2.53
CA ILE A 17 -9.78 -1.29 -3.41
C ILE A 17 -10.53 -0.01 -3.02
N SER A 18 -11.75 -0.11 -2.49
CA SER A 18 -12.54 1.06 -2.09
C SER A 18 -11.93 1.76 -0.88
N GLU A 19 -11.43 0.99 0.10
CA GLU A 19 -10.69 1.51 1.27
C GLU A 19 -9.39 2.18 0.83
N PHE A 20 -8.65 1.54 -0.10
CA PHE A 20 -7.46 2.15 -0.69
C PHE A 20 -7.78 3.45 -1.42
N ASN A 21 -8.84 3.48 -2.25
CA ASN A 21 -9.22 4.67 -3.00
C ASN A 21 -9.59 5.84 -2.07
N LEU A 22 -10.24 5.56 -0.94
CA LEU A 22 -10.54 6.56 0.07
C LEU A 22 -9.27 7.11 0.70
N TYR A 23 -8.35 6.23 1.12
CA TYR A 23 -7.05 6.64 1.63
C TYR A 23 -6.27 7.46 0.59
N TYR A 24 -6.22 6.99 -0.66
CA TYR A 24 -5.48 7.60 -1.75
C TYR A 24 -5.99 9.00 -2.08
N ARG A 25 -7.32 9.19 -2.05
CA ARG A 25 -7.94 10.52 -2.15
C ARG A 25 -7.47 11.46 -1.05
N TYR A 26 -7.42 11.00 0.20
CA TYR A 26 -6.97 11.83 1.32
C TYR A 26 -5.45 12.03 1.35
N TYR A 27 -4.68 11.07 0.84
CA TYR A 27 -3.24 11.19 0.66
C TYR A 27 -2.91 12.39 -0.25
N TYR A 28 -3.67 12.58 -1.32
CA TYR A 28 -3.61 13.76 -2.19
C TYR A 28 -4.47 14.94 -1.71
N LYS A 29 -4.88 14.98 -0.43
CA LYS A 29 -5.65 16.09 0.15
C LYS A 29 -6.92 16.45 -0.64
N ALA A 30 -7.52 15.47 -1.32
CA ALA A 30 -8.66 15.65 -2.22
C ALA A 30 -8.43 16.70 -3.35
N THR A 31 -7.18 16.89 -3.80
CA THR A 31 -6.83 17.71 -4.97
C THR A 31 -6.76 16.86 -6.23
N ASP A 32 -6.06 17.31 -7.28
CA ASP A 32 -5.84 16.52 -8.50
C ASP A 32 -5.13 15.19 -8.19
N ILE A 33 -5.85 14.08 -8.37
CA ILE A 33 -5.43 12.73 -7.98
C ILE A 33 -4.92 12.01 -9.24
N PRO A 34 -3.65 11.60 -9.29
CA PRO A 34 -3.16 10.83 -10.43
C PRO A 34 -3.83 9.46 -10.51
N THR A 35 -3.85 8.85 -11.69
CA THR A 35 -4.32 7.48 -11.85
C THR A 35 -3.39 6.52 -11.11
N CYS A 36 -3.97 5.59 -10.34
CA CYS A 36 -3.22 4.60 -9.56
C CYS A 36 -3.68 3.19 -9.90
N ASP A 37 -2.82 2.45 -10.59
CA ASP A 37 -3.03 1.04 -10.90
C ASP A 37 -2.53 0.13 -9.76
N ALA A 38 -2.56 -1.18 -9.99
CA ALA A 38 -2.09 -2.18 -9.03
C ALA A 38 -0.61 -1.98 -8.64
N VAL A 39 0.23 -1.46 -9.54
CA VAL A 39 1.65 -1.20 -9.29
C VAL A 39 1.81 -0.01 -8.36
N CYS A 40 1.08 1.07 -8.64
CA CYS A 40 1.01 2.25 -7.79
C CYS A 40 0.49 1.91 -6.39
N ARG A 41 -0.61 1.15 -6.28
CA ARG A 41 -1.20 0.69 -5.01
C ARG A 41 -0.18 -0.07 -4.17
N LYS A 42 0.52 -1.04 -4.76
CA LYS A 42 1.60 -1.79 -4.08
C LYS A 42 2.69 -0.89 -3.55
N ARG A 43 3.20 0.05 -4.35
CA ARG A 43 4.25 0.99 -3.93
C ARG A 43 3.81 1.82 -2.73
N ILE A 44 2.58 2.34 -2.76
CA ILE A 44 2.06 3.14 -1.66
C ILE A 44 1.92 2.31 -0.39
N LEU A 45 1.31 1.13 -0.45
CA LEU A 45 1.15 0.27 0.72
C LEU A 45 2.50 -0.17 1.30
N CYS A 46 3.45 -0.55 0.45
CA CYS A 46 4.81 -0.88 0.87
C CYS A 46 5.53 0.30 1.52
N ASN A 47 5.37 1.52 1.00
CA ASN A 47 5.98 2.71 1.60
C ASN A 47 5.43 3.03 3.00
N ILE A 48 4.18 2.64 3.31
CA ILE A 48 3.61 2.84 4.65
C ILE A 48 4.27 1.92 5.68
N VAL A 49 4.54 0.66 5.32
CA VAL A 49 5.04 -0.37 6.25
C VAL A 49 6.55 -0.54 6.23
N THR A 50 7.26 0.06 5.26
CA THR A 50 8.70 -0.09 5.11
C THR A 50 9.42 1.17 5.57
N PRO A 51 9.84 1.26 6.85
CA PRO A 51 10.51 2.45 7.38
C PRO A 51 11.93 2.64 6.83
N TYR A 52 12.58 1.58 6.29
CA TYR A 52 13.91 1.63 5.69
C TYR A 52 14.15 0.38 4.82
N GLN A 53 15.02 0.48 3.80
CA GLN A 53 15.28 -0.47 2.69
C GLN A 53 15.47 -1.97 3.03
N LYS A 54 15.50 -2.38 4.29
CA LYS A 54 15.80 -3.76 4.73
C LYS A 54 14.62 -4.57 5.27
N GLN A 55 13.46 -3.96 5.54
CA GLN A 55 12.29 -4.68 6.06
C GLN A 55 11.28 -4.94 4.94
N GLN A 56 11.60 -5.90 4.08
CA GLN A 56 10.79 -6.21 2.89
C GLN A 56 9.68 -7.24 3.15
N THR A 57 9.68 -7.93 4.29
CA THR A 57 8.78 -9.07 4.56
C THR A 57 7.31 -8.67 4.52
N GLU A 58 6.95 -7.58 5.20
CA GLU A 58 5.57 -7.10 5.23
C GLU A 58 5.11 -6.62 3.84
N CYS A 59 5.98 -5.92 3.12
CA CYS A 59 5.71 -5.49 1.75
C CYS A 59 5.53 -6.69 0.80
N MET A 60 6.30 -7.77 0.96
CA MET A 60 6.13 -8.99 0.17
C MET A 60 4.74 -9.61 0.38
N HIS A 61 4.27 -9.69 1.63
CA HIS A 61 2.91 -10.15 1.92
C HIS A 61 1.86 -9.27 1.24
N LEU A 62 1.96 -7.94 1.37
CA LEU A 62 1.01 -7.00 0.75
C LEU A 62 1.02 -7.08 -0.78
N GLN A 63 2.17 -7.35 -1.41
CA GLN A 63 2.25 -7.52 -2.86
C GLN A 63 1.50 -8.76 -3.35
N THR A 64 1.48 -9.84 -2.57
CA THR A 64 0.73 -11.04 -2.91
C THR A 64 -0.78 -10.84 -2.80
N GLU A 65 -1.22 -10.03 -1.82
CA GLU A 65 -2.63 -9.72 -1.60
C GLU A 65 -3.20 -8.76 -2.64
N VAL A 66 -2.37 -7.83 -3.13
CA VAL A 66 -2.78 -6.88 -4.17
C VAL A 66 -2.75 -7.54 -5.55
N ASP A 67 -3.91 -7.99 -6.02
CA ASP A 67 -4.18 -8.40 -7.41
C ASP A 67 -3.24 -9.51 -7.96
N GLY A 68 -2.55 -10.26 -7.10
CA GLY A 68 -1.69 -11.40 -7.47
C GLY A 68 -0.40 -11.07 -8.26
N ILE A 69 -0.17 -9.82 -8.66
CA ILE A 69 1.00 -9.42 -9.46
C ILE A 69 2.21 -9.17 -8.54
N VAL A 70 3.14 -10.11 -8.39
CA VAL A 70 4.39 -9.87 -7.64
C VAL A 70 5.28 -8.91 -8.45
N LEU A 71 5.65 -7.76 -7.87
CA LEU A 71 6.55 -6.81 -8.54
C LEU A 71 8.01 -7.29 -8.36
N PRO A 72 8.88 -7.15 -9.37
CA PRO A 72 10.29 -7.39 -9.18
C PRO A 72 10.82 -6.40 -8.13
N MET A 73 11.27 -6.92 -6.98
CA MET A 73 11.92 -6.12 -5.95
C MET A 73 13.16 -5.46 -6.58
N ARG A 74 13.18 -4.13 -6.63
CA ARG A 74 14.38 -3.39 -7.01
C ARG A 74 15.36 -3.48 -5.84
N ILE A 75 16.42 -4.26 -6.06
CA ILE A 75 17.63 -4.34 -5.24
C ILE A 75 18.39 -3.01 -5.40
#